data_AF-A0A7V0WWN4-F1
#
_entry.id   AF-A0A7V0WWN4-F1
#
_cell.length_a   1.000
_cell.length_b   1.000
_cell.length_c   1.000
_cell.angle_alpha   90.00
_cell.angle_beta   90.00
_cell.angle_gamma   90.00
#
_symmetry.space_group_name_H-M   'P 1'
#
loop_
_entity.id
_entity.type
_entity.pdbx_description
1 polymer ?
#
loop_
_entity_poly.entity_id
_entity_poly.type
_entity_poly.pdbx_seq_one_letter_code
_entity_poly.pdbx_strand_id
1 'polypeptide(L)'
;MKRFGCIFIIIAIIFVFSFPLHSQMIADITADIETEFGTYHVYPVTITPDAVTYTIDDNLLNISNILNYTSGFSESDLVNLRDNYFFIRPTDYKELYDIYKDCKENEIPIFVSTDAMLHTFHIIYDYALRALEVQKFVLDLDNLNKALLGAMESLYQEIVNDSLKAIVRKSVSYCAVATLLKDSTATVPDFVMDLVNQELELIAAHTGFHLSPIFNSKKIEYIEDYSQYIPRGHYTRNDTLSSYFRSMMWYGRMTFRLEPDTSAAGIQKGREETLQAILITKTLRELTVNGEPALDVWERIYDPTVFFVGKTDDLNIYDYLAVFDEVYGTD
;
A
#
# COMPACT_ATOMS: atom_id res chain seq x y z
N MET A 1 -30.48 -58.46 15.91
CA MET A 1 -31.55 -57.55 15.48
C MET A 1 -31.01 -56.67 14.35
N LYS A 2 -31.64 -56.79 13.18
CA LYS A 2 -31.23 -56.17 11.92
C LYS A 2 -31.54 -54.66 11.92
N ARG A 3 -30.64 -53.88 11.32
CA ARG A 3 -30.89 -52.54 10.77
C ARG A 3 -31.80 -52.63 9.55
N PHE A 4 -32.72 -51.67 9.42
CA PHE A 4 -33.46 -51.16 8.23
C PHE A 4 -34.72 -50.49 8.83
N GLY A 5 -35.18 -49.29 8.50
CA GLY A 5 -34.80 -48.23 7.57
C GLY A 5 -35.94 -47.20 7.66
N CYS A 6 -35.70 -45.92 7.41
CA CYS A 6 -36.73 -45.01 6.93
C CYS A 6 -36.08 -43.75 6.37
N ILE A 7 -36.29 -43.59 5.07
CA ILE A 7 -35.94 -42.46 4.23
C ILE A 7 -36.88 -41.31 4.61
N PHE A 8 -36.33 -40.14 4.92
CA PHE A 8 -37.06 -38.88 4.83
C PHE A 8 -36.32 -37.97 3.84
N ILE A 9 -36.93 -37.81 2.68
CA ILE A 9 -36.56 -36.83 1.66
C ILE A 9 -36.95 -35.46 2.22
N ILE A 10 -35.97 -34.62 2.54
CA ILE A 10 -36.20 -33.19 2.76
C ILE A 10 -36.06 -32.51 1.39
N ILE A 11 -37.20 -32.19 0.79
CA ILE A 11 -37.27 -31.28 -0.35
C ILE A 11 -37.00 -29.89 0.22
N ALA A 12 -35.77 -29.39 0.06
CA ALA A 12 -35.45 -28.00 0.28
C ALA A 12 -35.96 -27.21 -0.95
N ILE A 13 -37.10 -26.56 -0.80
CA ILE A 13 -37.58 -25.56 -1.76
C ILE A 13 -36.67 -24.34 -1.60
N ILE A 14 -35.64 -24.25 -2.46
CA ILE A 14 -34.87 -23.02 -2.63
C ILE A 14 -35.72 -22.10 -3.51
N PHE A 15 -36.51 -21.22 -2.87
CA PHE A 15 -36.98 -20.03 -3.56
C PHE A 15 -35.77 -19.12 -3.77
N VAL A 16 -35.18 -19.17 -4.97
CA VAL A 16 -34.29 -18.13 -5.45
C VAL A 16 -35.16 -16.90 -5.67
N PHE A 17 -35.25 -16.05 -4.65
CA PHE A 17 -35.68 -14.67 -4.86
C PHE A 17 -34.57 -13.98 -5.63
N SER A 18 -34.73 -13.89 -6.95
CA SER A 18 -33.97 -12.97 -7.80
C SER A 18 -34.39 -11.55 -7.47
N PHE A 19 -33.90 -11.01 -6.35
CA PHE A 19 -33.86 -9.57 -6.19
C PHE A 19 -32.81 -9.03 -7.17
N PRO A 20 -33.12 -8.01 -7.98
CA PRO A 20 -32.08 -7.31 -8.70
C PRO A 20 -31.15 -6.74 -7.64
N LEU A 21 -29.90 -7.23 -7.60
CA LEU A 21 -28.82 -6.51 -6.94
C LEU A 21 -28.72 -5.17 -7.65
N HIS A 22 -29.42 -4.15 -7.14
CA HIS A 22 -28.96 -2.80 -7.34
C HIS A 22 -27.58 -2.76 -6.71
N SER A 23 -26.55 -2.69 -7.54
CA SER A 23 -25.29 -2.13 -7.09
C SER A 23 -25.62 -0.72 -6.61
N GLN A 24 -25.91 -0.58 -5.32
CA GLN A 24 -25.89 0.73 -4.70
C GLN A 24 -24.43 1.15 -4.80
N MET A 25 -24.15 2.14 -5.65
CA MET A 25 -22.89 2.85 -5.59
C MET A 25 -22.66 3.22 -4.12
N ILE A 26 -21.48 2.85 -3.61
CA ILE A 26 -21.13 2.96 -2.19
C ILE A 26 -21.24 4.42 -1.70
N ALA A 27 -21.18 5.39 -2.61
CA ALA A 27 -21.56 6.79 -2.40
C ALA A 27 -22.05 7.42 -3.71
N ASP A 28 -23.09 8.25 -3.64
CA ASP A 28 -23.58 9.06 -4.77
C ASP A 28 -23.01 10.49 -4.65
N ILE A 29 -22.03 10.82 -5.49
CA ILE A 29 -21.40 12.14 -5.51
C ILE A 29 -22.24 13.03 -6.43
N THR A 30 -23.06 13.89 -5.83
CA THR A 30 -24.07 14.70 -6.54
C THR A 30 -23.69 16.17 -6.69
N ALA A 31 -22.58 16.59 -6.08
CA ALA A 31 -22.07 17.94 -6.12
C ALA A 31 -20.54 17.92 -6.13
N ASP A 32 -19.96 19.06 -6.48
CA ASP A 32 -18.51 19.26 -6.46
C ASP A 32 -17.93 18.87 -5.10
N ILE A 33 -16.85 18.08 -5.13
CA ILE A 33 -16.10 17.72 -3.94
C ILE A 33 -14.78 18.46 -3.97
N GLU A 34 -14.61 19.38 -3.01
CA GLU A 34 -13.31 19.96 -2.73
C GLU A 34 -12.43 18.93 -2.01
N THR A 35 -11.23 18.74 -2.54
CA THR A 35 -10.17 17.96 -1.92
C THR A 35 -8.93 18.83 -1.74
N GLU A 36 -7.96 18.37 -0.96
CA GLU A 36 -6.67 19.07 -0.83
C GLU A 36 -5.90 19.21 -2.15
N PHE A 37 -6.23 18.38 -3.15
CA PHE A 37 -5.62 18.39 -4.49
C PHE A 37 -6.42 19.19 -5.52
N GLY A 38 -7.64 19.63 -5.16
CA GLY A 38 -8.52 20.41 -6.02
C GLY A 38 -9.96 19.91 -6.02
N THR A 39 -10.77 20.58 -6.84
CA THR A 39 -12.20 20.33 -6.96
C THR A 39 -12.47 19.20 -7.95
N TYR A 40 -13.09 18.11 -7.48
CA TYR A 40 -13.74 17.15 -8.37
C TYR A 40 -15.09 17.70 -8.79
N HIS A 41 -15.21 18.06 -10.07
CA HIS A 41 -16.48 18.45 -10.66
C HIS A 41 -17.26 17.22 -11.11
N VAL A 42 -18.50 17.10 -10.64
CA VAL A 42 -19.37 15.99 -11.05
C VAL A 42 -19.82 16.21 -12.49
N TYR A 43 -19.61 15.20 -13.33
CA TYR A 43 -20.20 15.14 -14.67
C TYR A 43 -21.41 14.20 -14.62
N PRO A 44 -22.62 14.71 -14.29
CA PRO A 44 -23.80 13.86 -14.19
C PRO A 44 -24.13 13.28 -15.57
N VAL A 45 -24.14 11.96 -15.67
CA VAL A 45 -24.58 11.25 -16.88
C VAL A 45 -25.98 10.70 -16.62
N THR A 46 -26.99 11.33 -17.20
CA THR A 46 -28.36 10.80 -17.17
C THR A 46 -28.52 9.80 -18.31
N ILE A 47 -28.55 8.51 -17.97
CA ILE A 47 -28.79 7.43 -18.92
C ILE A 47 -30.21 6.91 -18.71
N THR A 48 -31.01 6.94 -19.77
CA THR A 48 -32.24 6.14 -19.84
C THR A 48 -31.89 4.85 -20.56
N PRO A 49 -31.87 3.68 -19.89
CA PRO A 49 -31.64 2.42 -20.57
C PRO A 49 -32.73 2.20 -21.62
N ASP A 50 -32.33 2.09 -22.89
CA ASP A 50 -33.23 1.85 -24.03
C ASP A 50 -32.77 0.63 -24.86
N ALA A 51 -32.04 -0.28 -24.22
CA ALA A 51 -31.63 -1.53 -24.84
C ALA A 51 -32.85 -2.46 -24.97
N VAL A 52 -33.16 -2.88 -26.20
CA VAL A 52 -34.22 -3.86 -26.45
C VAL A 52 -33.84 -5.19 -25.80
N THR A 53 -34.73 -5.74 -24.98
CA THR A 53 -34.54 -7.08 -24.41
C THR A 53 -34.51 -8.13 -25.53
N TYR A 54 -33.51 -9.01 -25.50
CA TYR A 54 -33.37 -10.11 -26.44
C TYR A 54 -33.06 -11.41 -25.70
N THR A 55 -33.33 -12.53 -26.36
CA THR A 55 -32.96 -13.88 -25.90
C THR A 55 -32.01 -14.49 -26.91
N ILE A 56 -31.05 -15.30 -26.45
CA ILE A 56 -30.16 -16.05 -27.34
C ILE A 56 -30.84 -17.37 -27.71
N ASP A 57 -30.90 -17.69 -29.01
CA ASP A 57 -31.47 -18.94 -29.49
C ASP A 57 -30.53 -20.12 -29.16
N ASP A 58 -31.07 -21.33 -28.94
CA ASP A 58 -30.25 -22.52 -28.66
C ASP A 58 -29.21 -22.81 -29.76
N ASN A 59 -29.53 -22.46 -31.00
CA ASN A 59 -28.66 -22.62 -32.16
C ASN A 59 -27.68 -21.44 -32.36
N LEU A 60 -27.76 -20.39 -31.53
CA LEU A 60 -26.95 -19.17 -31.54
C LEU A 60 -27.04 -18.34 -32.84
N LEU A 61 -27.90 -18.71 -33.79
CA LEU A 61 -27.94 -18.09 -35.13
C LEU A 61 -28.50 -16.66 -35.11
N ASN A 62 -29.15 -16.26 -34.03
CA ASN A 62 -29.59 -14.89 -33.82
C ASN A 62 -28.49 -13.96 -33.27
N ILE A 63 -27.30 -14.47 -32.98
CA ILE A 63 -26.11 -13.68 -32.63
C ILE A 63 -25.39 -13.26 -33.92
N SER A 64 -25.19 -11.96 -34.07
CA SER A 64 -24.43 -11.41 -35.20
C SER A 64 -22.99 -11.94 -35.19
N ASN A 65 -22.48 -12.31 -36.37
CA ASN A 65 -21.12 -12.79 -36.59
C ASN A 65 -20.74 -14.11 -35.89
N ILE A 66 -21.69 -14.85 -35.30
CA ILE A 66 -21.39 -16.08 -34.53
C ILE A 66 -20.54 -17.11 -35.31
N LEU A 67 -20.79 -17.25 -36.61
CA LEU A 67 -20.08 -18.20 -37.48
C LEU A 67 -18.61 -17.83 -37.71
N ASN A 68 -18.23 -16.57 -37.49
CA ASN A 68 -16.85 -16.11 -37.61
C ASN A 68 -16.00 -16.46 -36.37
N TYR A 69 -16.63 -16.85 -35.26
CA TYR A 69 -15.94 -17.07 -33.97
C TYR A 69 -16.09 -18.50 -33.40
N THR A 70 -17.15 -19.23 -33.77
CA THR A 70 -17.45 -20.54 -33.17
C THR A 70 -16.39 -21.60 -33.40
N SER A 71 -15.54 -21.47 -34.43
CA SER A 71 -14.44 -22.41 -34.67
C SER A 71 -13.40 -22.46 -33.53
N GLY A 72 -13.34 -21.42 -32.70
CA GLY A 72 -12.44 -21.34 -31.54
C GLY A 72 -13.12 -21.57 -30.19
N PHE A 73 -14.44 -21.79 -30.16
CA PHE A 73 -15.22 -21.89 -28.93
C PHE A 73 -15.32 -23.34 -28.45
N SER A 74 -15.11 -23.55 -27.15
CA SER A 74 -15.37 -24.81 -26.48
C SER A 74 -16.87 -24.99 -26.20
N GLU A 75 -17.32 -26.22 -25.95
CA GLU A 75 -18.70 -26.47 -25.51
C GLU A 75 -19.07 -25.66 -24.25
N SER A 76 -18.12 -25.50 -23.31
CA SER A 76 -18.33 -24.65 -22.13
C SER A 76 -18.51 -23.18 -22.47
N ASP A 77 -17.82 -22.67 -23.50
CA ASP A 77 -18.00 -21.27 -23.94
C ASP A 77 -19.40 -21.08 -24.51
N LEU A 78 -19.88 -22.05 -25.31
CA LEU A 78 -21.21 -22.00 -25.92
C LEU A 78 -22.32 -22.08 -24.86
N VAL A 79 -22.18 -22.93 -23.84
CA VAL A 79 -23.12 -23.00 -22.72
C VAL A 79 -23.15 -21.67 -21.96
N ASN A 80 -21.98 -21.14 -21.59
CA ASN A 80 -21.93 -19.84 -20.89
C ASN A 80 -22.50 -18.70 -21.72
N LEU A 81 -22.27 -18.70 -23.04
CA LEU A 81 -22.85 -17.70 -23.93
C LEU A 81 -24.38 -17.77 -23.96
N ARG A 82 -24.98 -18.97 -23.96
CA ARG A 82 -26.45 -19.14 -23.91
C ARG A 82 -27.02 -18.68 -22.57
N ASP A 83 -26.40 -19.12 -21.47
CA ASP A 83 -26.96 -18.94 -20.13
C ASP A 83 -26.73 -17.52 -19.61
N ASN A 84 -25.55 -16.94 -19.90
CA ASN A 84 -25.10 -15.68 -19.32
C ASN A 84 -25.00 -14.54 -20.32
N TYR A 85 -25.23 -14.78 -21.61
CA TYR A 85 -25.07 -13.79 -22.70
C TYR A 85 -23.62 -13.32 -22.93
N PHE A 86 -22.67 -13.83 -22.15
CA PHE A 86 -21.23 -13.63 -22.31
C PHE A 86 -20.47 -14.79 -21.67
N PHE A 87 -19.19 -14.90 -21.98
CA PHE A 87 -18.26 -15.75 -21.26
C PHE A 87 -16.89 -15.06 -21.20
N ILE A 88 -16.02 -15.50 -20.29
CA ILE A 88 -14.70 -14.89 -20.09
C ILE A 88 -13.65 -15.97 -20.33
N ARG A 89 -12.60 -15.60 -21.07
CA ARG A 89 -11.44 -16.46 -21.30
C ARG A 89 -10.16 -15.72 -20.95
N PRO A 90 -9.15 -16.43 -20.44
CA PRO A 90 -7.81 -15.89 -20.38
C PRO A 90 -7.32 -15.57 -21.80
N THR A 91 -6.51 -14.52 -21.91
CA THR A 91 -5.88 -14.12 -23.16
C THR A 91 -4.36 -14.20 -23.03
N ASP A 92 -3.69 -14.47 -24.15
CA ASP A 92 -2.24 -14.42 -24.24
C ASP A 92 -1.73 -13.01 -24.61
N TYR A 93 -2.65 -12.07 -24.88
CA TYR A 93 -2.30 -10.67 -25.10
C TYR A 93 -1.72 -10.04 -23.83
N LYS A 94 -0.67 -9.23 -24.01
CA LYS A 94 0.05 -8.60 -22.89
C LYS A 94 -0.56 -7.28 -22.48
N GLU A 95 -1.09 -6.54 -23.46
CA GLU A 95 -1.65 -5.21 -23.26
C GLU A 95 -3.02 -5.10 -23.94
N LEU A 96 -3.87 -4.20 -23.42
CA LEU A 96 -5.17 -3.90 -24.04
C LEU A 96 -5.03 -3.40 -25.49
N TYR A 97 -3.92 -2.74 -25.80
CA TYR A 97 -3.59 -2.29 -27.14
C TYR A 97 -3.56 -3.45 -28.14
N ASP A 98 -2.96 -4.59 -27.77
CA ASP A 98 -2.83 -5.74 -28.66
C ASP A 98 -4.22 -6.29 -29.03
N ILE A 99 -5.13 -6.34 -28.07
CA ILE A 99 -6.53 -6.76 -28.27
C ILE A 99 -7.22 -5.83 -29.27
N TYR A 100 -7.13 -4.51 -29.05
CA TYR A 100 -7.81 -3.54 -29.91
C TYR A 100 -7.22 -3.51 -31.33
N LYS A 101 -5.90 -3.71 -31.46
CA LYS A 101 -5.25 -3.83 -32.75
C LYS A 101 -5.74 -5.06 -33.50
N ASP A 102 -5.73 -6.23 -32.87
CA ASP A 102 -6.20 -7.48 -33.47
C ASP A 102 -7.68 -7.41 -33.86
N CYS A 103 -8.52 -6.86 -32.98
CA CYS A 103 -9.93 -6.64 -33.29
C CYS A 103 -10.10 -5.74 -34.50
N LYS A 104 -9.34 -4.65 -34.59
CA LYS A 104 -9.40 -3.73 -35.74
C LYS A 104 -8.95 -4.39 -37.04
N GLU A 105 -7.87 -5.18 -37.01
CA GLU A 105 -7.31 -5.86 -38.18
C GLU A 105 -8.23 -6.96 -38.71
N ASN A 106 -9.01 -7.60 -37.82
CA ASN A 106 -9.94 -8.67 -38.18
C ASN A 106 -11.42 -8.21 -38.24
N GLU A 107 -11.68 -6.91 -38.24
CA GLU A 107 -13.03 -6.33 -38.30
C GLU A 107 -13.97 -6.84 -37.18
N ILE A 108 -13.40 -7.17 -36.02
CA ILE A 108 -14.11 -7.58 -34.81
C ILE A 108 -14.63 -6.32 -34.10
N PRO A 109 -15.93 -6.25 -33.74
CA PRO A 109 -16.46 -5.13 -32.97
C PRO A 109 -15.69 -4.92 -31.66
N ILE A 110 -15.24 -3.69 -31.43
CA ILE A 110 -14.47 -3.32 -30.25
C ILE A 110 -15.41 -2.77 -29.18
N PHE A 111 -15.32 -3.32 -27.98
CA PHE A 111 -15.91 -2.74 -26.78
C PHE A 111 -14.80 -2.09 -25.94
N VAL A 112 -14.86 -0.77 -25.80
CA VAL A 112 -13.92 -0.01 -24.96
C VAL A 112 -14.53 0.16 -23.58
N SER A 113 -13.95 -0.50 -22.58
CA SER A 113 -14.33 -0.32 -21.18
C SER A 113 -13.54 0.82 -20.53
N THR A 114 -13.95 1.20 -19.33
CA THR A 114 -13.19 2.11 -18.46
C THR A 114 -11.78 1.61 -18.15
N ASP A 115 -11.53 0.29 -18.26
CA ASP A 115 -10.23 -0.31 -17.99
C ASP A 115 -9.14 0.19 -18.94
N ALA A 116 -9.49 0.55 -20.18
CA ALA A 116 -8.53 1.15 -21.10
C ALA A 116 -7.98 2.49 -20.59
N MET A 117 -8.87 3.30 -20.00
CA MET A 117 -8.49 4.57 -19.38
C MET A 117 -7.73 4.34 -18.08
N LEU A 118 -8.21 3.43 -17.21
CA LEU A 118 -7.55 3.11 -15.94
C LEU A 118 -6.15 2.51 -16.15
N HIS A 119 -5.99 1.63 -17.15
CA HIS A 119 -4.69 1.05 -17.51
C HIS A 119 -3.73 2.13 -18.02
N THR A 120 -4.19 3.00 -18.92
CA THR A 120 -3.37 4.13 -19.42
C THR A 120 -2.97 5.05 -18.28
N PHE A 121 -3.91 5.39 -17.40
CA PHE A 121 -3.64 6.17 -16.19
C PHE A 121 -2.60 5.48 -15.31
N HIS A 122 -2.72 4.17 -15.05
CA HIS A 122 -1.76 3.41 -14.26
C HIS A 122 -0.34 3.43 -14.85
N ILE A 123 -0.20 3.34 -16.18
CA ILE A 123 1.11 3.44 -16.83
C ILE A 123 1.73 4.84 -16.64
N ILE A 124 0.94 5.90 -16.83
CA ILE A 124 1.42 7.28 -16.68
C ILE A 124 1.81 7.53 -15.21
N TYR A 125 0.95 7.09 -14.30
CA TYR A 125 1.14 7.10 -12.86
C TYR A 125 2.45 6.41 -12.44
N ASP A 126 2.66 5.15 -12.83
CA ASP A 126 3.85 4.36 -12.49
C ASP A 126 5.12 5.03 -13.02
N TYR A 127 5.06 5.53 -14.25
CA TYR A 127 6.17 6.22 -14.86
C TYR A 127 6.52 7.51 -14.11
N ALA A 128 5.53 8.33 -13.77
CA ALA A 128 5.71 9.60 -13.05
C ALA A 128 6.30 9.37 -11.66
N LEU A 129 5.72 8.44 -10.88
CA LEU A 129 6.19 8.10 -9.54
C LEU A 129 7.65 7.61 -9.59
N ARG A 130 7.95 6.65 -10.47
CA ARG A 130 9.31 6.13 -10.63
C ARG A 130 10.31 7.21 -11.04
N ALA A 131 9.91 8.13 -11.90
CA ALA A 131 10.77 9.24 -12.31
C ALA A 131 11.12 10.14 -11.11
N LEU A 132 10.14 10.48 -10.27
CA LEU A 132 10.36 11.26 -9.05
C LEU A 132 11.22 10.52 -8.04
N GLU A 133 10.96 9.24 -7.81
CA GLU A 133 11.76 8.41 -6.90
C GLU A 133 13.24 8.41 -7.29
N VAL A 134 13.55 8.10 -8.54
CA VAL A 134 14.93 8.02 -9.03
C VAL A 134 15.61 9.40 -9.05
N GLN A 135 14.90 10.45 -9.46
CA GLN A 135 15.51 11.76 -9.67
C GLN A 135 15.59 12.61 -8.41
N LYS A 136 14.72 12.37 -7.41
CA LYS A 136 14.57 13.21 -6.22
C LYS A 136 14.57 12.39 -4.94
N PHE A 137 13.57 11.52 -4.74
CA PHE A 137 13.31 10.94 -3.41
C PHE A 137 14.44 10.06 -2.89
N VAL A 138 15.11 9.31 -3.77
CA VAL A 138 16.26 8.49 -3.42
C VAL A 138 17.37 9.31 -2.75
N LEU A 139 17.67 10.49 -3.30
CA LEU A 139 18.74 11.35 -2.79
C LEU A 139 18.29 12.10 -1.54
N ASP A 140 17.07 12.65 -1.54
CA ASP A 140 16.50 13.34 -0.38
C ASP A 140 16.42 12.41 0.83
N LEU A 141 15.96 11.16 0.64
CA LEU A 141 15.90 10.15 1.69
C LEU A 141 17.27 9.77 2.24
N ASP A 142 18.27 9.59 1.37
CA ASP A 142 19.63 9.26 1.81
C ASP A 142 20.23 10.37 2.68
N ASN A 143 20.05 11.63 2.27
CA ASN A 143 20.52 12.78 3.02
C ASN A 143 19.78 12.95 4.35
N LEU A 144 18.45 12.75 4.36
CA LEU A 144 17.63 12.76 5.57
C LEU A 144 18.07 11.68 6.56
N ASN A 145 18.24 10.44 6.10
CA ASN A 145 18.65 9.32 6.94
C ASN A 145 19.99 9.62 7.63
N LYS A 146 20.98 10.08 6.86
CA LYS A 146 22.32 10.41 7.37
C LYS A 146 22.29 11.55 8.39
N ALA A 147 21.57 12.63 8.08
CA ALA A 147 21.48 13.79 8.96
C ALA A 147 20.71 13.46 10.26
N LEU A 148 19.58 12.75 10.14
CA LEU A 148 18.77 12.34 11.29
C LEU A 148 19.51 11.35 12.19
N LEU A 149 20.21 10.36 11.62
CA LEU A 149 21.02 9.43 12.40
C LEU A 149 22.10 10.16 13.22
N GLY A 150 22.82 11.09 12.61
CA GLY A 150 23.86 11.87 13.30
C GLY A 150 23.29 12.77 14.41
N ALA A 151 22.12 13.37 14.18
CA ALA A 151 21.44 14.19 15.19
C ALA A 151 20.94 13.34 16.37
N MET A 152 20.35 12.18 16.09
CA MET A 152 19.90 11.23 17.12
C MET A 152 21.07 10.64 17.91
N GLU A 153 22.20 10.38 17.27
CA GLU A 153 23.44 9.98 17.96
C GLU A 153 23.93 11.10 18.90
N SER A 154 23.93 12.35 18.45
CA SER A 154 24.32 13.49 19.27
C SER A 154 23.42 13.61 20.51
N LEU A 155 22.10 13.50 20.33
CA LEU A 155 21.13 13.47 21.42
C LEU A 155 21.40 12.33 22.41
N TYR A 156 21.77 11.14 21.92
CA TYR A 156 22.13 10.01 22.79
C TYR A 156 23.33 10.31 23.70
N GLN A 157 24.33 11.06 23.21
CA GLN A 157 25.51 11.40 23.99
C GLN A 157 25.21 12.44 25.09
N GLU A 158 24.28 13.35 24.85
CA GLU A 158 23.89 14.39 25.81
C GLU A 158 23.04 13.84 26.97
N ILE A 159 22.30 12.76 26.74
CA ILE A 159 21.42 12.18 27.76
C ILE A 159 22.24 11.45 28.84
N VAL A 160 22.03 11.90 30.08
CA VAL A 160 22.60 11.31 31.30
C VAL A 160 21.66 10.28 31.94
N ASN A 161 20.34 10.46 31.83
CA ASN A 161 19.37 9.56 32.45
C ASN A 161 19.34 8.20 31.74
N ASP A 162 19.68 7.12 32.45
CA ASP A 162 19.79 5.77 31.87
C ASP A 162 18.49 5.26 31.22
N SER A 163 17.34 5.53 31.84
CA SER A 163 16.04 5.12 31.31
C SER A 163 15.74 5.80 29.97
N LEU A 164 15.98 7.11 29.88
CA LEU A 164 15.83 7.88 28.65
C LEU A 164 16.88 7.47 27.61
N LYS A 165 18.12 7.20 28.04
CA LYS A 165 19.21 6.77 27.18
C LYS A 165 18.89 5.44 26.50
N ALA A 166 18.24 4.51 27.22
CA ALA A 166 17.77 3.25 26.64
C ALA A 166 16.68 3.46 25.57
N ILE A 167 15.80 4.45 25.73
CA ILE A 167 14.77 4.80 24.75
C ILE A 167 15.42 5.42 23.52
N VAL A 168 16.31 6.40 23.68
CA VAL A 168 17.01 7.03 22.56
C VAL A 168 17.92 6.05 21.82
N ARG A 169 18.52 5.06 22.51
CA ARG A 169 19.25 3.97 21.85
C ARG A 169 18.39 3.24 20.81
N LYS A 170 17.10 3.01 21.11
CA LYS A 170 16.17 2.38 20.17
C LYS A 170 15.84 3.30 19.00
N SER A 171 15.64 4.59 19.25
CA SER A 171 15.45 5.59 18.18
C SER A 171 16.68 5.69 17.26
N VAL A 172 17.90 5.69 17.81
CA VAL A 172 19.15 5.64 17.01
C VAL A 172 19.20 4.34 16.20
N SER A 173 18.83 3.21 16.80
CA SER A 173 18.77 1.91 16.08
C SER A 173 17.77 1.95 14.93
N TYR A 174 16.59 2.55 15.13
CA TYR A 174 15.57 2.74 14.11
C TYR A 174 16.07 3.57 12.92
N CYS A 175 16.75 4.70 13.18
CA CYS A 175 17.37 5.51 12.13
C CYS A 175 18.54 4.79 11.44
N ALA A 176 19.33 4.01 12.20
CA ALA A 176 20.47 3.27 11.68
C ALA A 176 20.04 2.15 10.73
N VAL A 177 18.96 1.42 11.04
CA VAL A 177 18.38 0.41 10.15
C VAL A 177 17.98 1.05 8.82
N ALA A 178 17.21 2.13 8.84
CA ALA A 178 16.80 2.84 7.63
C ALA A 178 18.01 3.30 6.78
N THR A 179 19.02 3.86 7.46
CA THR A 179 20.26 4.32 6.82
C THR A 179 20.98 3.17 6.11
N LEU A 180 21.14 2.02 6.77
CA LEU A 180 21.82 0.85 6.19
C LEU A 180 21.01 0.13 5.11
N LEU A 181 19.67 0.14 5.20
CA LEU A 181 18.81 -0.38 4.13
C LEU A 181 18.97 0.45 2.84
N LYS A 182 19.19 1.76 2.99
CA LYS A 182 19.37 2.70 1.89
C LYS A 182 20.81 2.73 1.35
N ASP A 183 21.81 2.64 2.23
CA ASP A 183 23.24 2.66 1.94
C ASP A 183 23.95 1.67 2.87
N SER A 184 24.22 0.46 2.37
CA SER A 184 24.85 -0.61 3.15
C SER A 184 26.31 -0.32 3.54
N THR A 185 26.89 0.76 3.04
CA THR A 185 28.26 1.20 3.36
C THR A 185 28.29 2.33 4.38
N ALA A 186 27.13 2.84 4.79
CA ALA A 186 27.02 3.89 5.78
C ALA A 186 27.63 3.45 7.13
N THR A 187 28.28 4.39 7.81
CA THR A 187 28.78 4.17 9.16
C THR A 187 27.65 4.39 10.16
N VAL A 188 27.46 3.45 11.08
CA VAL A 188 26.48 3.56 12.17
C VAL A 188 27.19 3.39 13.53
N PRO A 189 26.63 3.92 14.62
CA PRO A 189 27.31 3.89 15.92
C PRO A 189 27.44 2.48 16.50
N ASP A 190 28.63 2.14 17.02
CA ASP A 190 28.93 0.79 17.53
C ASP A 190 27.95 0.33 18.63
N PHE A 191 27.44 1.25 19.45
CA PHE A 191 26.55 0.92 20.57
C PHE A 191 25.15 0.43 20.14
N VAL A 192 24.76 0.62 18.88
CA VAL A 192 23.50 0.08 18.30
C VAL A 192 23.71 -1.09 17.35
N MET A 193 24.95 -1.36 16.93
CA MET A 193 25.28 -2.30 15.86
C MET A 193 24.65 -3.69 16.05
N ASP A 194 24.71 -4.23 17.28
CA ASP A 194 24.13 -5.55 17.58
C ASP A 194 22.62 -5.62 17.33
N LEU A 195 21.87 -4.57 17.71
CA LEU A 195 20.43 -4.51 17.50
C LEU A 195 20.09 -4.31 16.03
N VAL A 196 20.83 -3.43 15.38
CA VAL A 196 20.65 -3.08 13.97
C VAL A 196 20.91 -4.30 13.08
N ASN A 197 21.99 -5.05 13.33
CA ASN A 197 22.29 -6.26 12.56
C ASN A 197 21.22 -7.34 12.72
N GLN A 198 20.70 -7.57 13.93
CA GLN A 198 19.59 -8.51 14.14
C GLN A 198 18.34 -8.10 13.34
N GLU A 199 18.03 -6.81 13.30
CA GLU A 199 16.89 -6.29 12.53
C GLU A 199 17.13 -6.47 11.02
N LEU A 200 18.33 -6.14 10.53
CA LEU A 200 18.71 -6.30 9.13
C LEU A 200 18.73 -7.77 8.68
N GLU A 201 19.13 -8.70 9.55
CA GLU A 201 19.08 -10.14 9.28
C GLU A 201 17.64 -10.62 9.05
N LEU A 202 16.69 -10.18 9.88
CA LEU A 202 15.27 -10.50 9.71
C LEU A 202 14.71 -9.89 8.42
N ILE A 203 15.05 -8.63 8.14
CA ILE A 203 14.66 -7.95 6.90
C ILE A 203 15.22 -8.68 5.68
N ALA A 204 16.47 -9.11 5.69
CA ALA A 204 17.10 -9.82 4.58
C ALA A 204 16.57 -11.25 4.40
N ALA A 205 16.13 -11.90 5.48
CA ALA A 205 15.58 -13.26 5.45
C ALA A 205 14.18 -13.31 4.83
N HIS A 206 13.38 -12.26 4.97
CA HIS A 206 12.00 -12.16 4.46
C HIS A 206 11.05 -13.27 4.97
N THR A 207 11.29 -13.84 6.15
CA THR A 207 10.59 -15.05 6.64
C THR A 207 9.27 -14.79 7.36
N GLY A 208 8.51 -13.78 6.95
CA GLY A 208 7.19 -13.50 7.52
C GLY A 208 7.27 -12.92 8.93
N PHE A 209 6.38 -13.39 9.82
CA PHE A 209 6.16 -12.81 11.14
C PHE A 209 7.25 -13.17 12.16
N HIS A 210 7.97 -12.17 12.68
CA HIS A 210 8.95 -12.33 13.76
C HIS A 210 8.93 -11.14 14.74
N LEU A 211 9.50 -11.33 15.93
CA LEU A 211 9.62 -10.27 16.92
C LEU A 211 10.73 -9.28 16.52
N SER A 212 10.43 -7.98 16.49
CA SER A 212 11.44 -6.95 16.20
C SER A 212 12.46 -6.80 17.34
N PRO A 213 13.77 -6.97 17.09
CA PRO A 213 14.82 -6.72 18.07
C PRO A 213 14.76 -5.32 18.72
N ILE A 214 14.32 -4.30 17.96
CA ILE A 214 14.28 -2.90 18.42
C ILE A 214 12.98 -2.61 19.19
N PHE A 215 11.82 -3.00 18.64
CA PHE A 215 10.52 -2.60 19.17
C PHE A 215 9.95 -3.56 20.20
N ASN A 216 10.31 -4.84 20.14
CA ASN A 216 9.85 -5.84 21.09
C ASN A 216 10.30 -5.52 22.53
N SER A 217 9.60 -6.09 23.50
CA SER A 217 10.01 -6.05 24.90
C SER A 217 9.65 -7.36 25.60
N LYS A 218 10.20 -7.61 26.78
CA LYS A 218 9.89 -8.81 27.58
C LYS A 218 8.42 -8.91 27.99
N LYS A 219 7.68 -7.80 28.01
CA LYS A 219 6.32 -7.73 28.53
C LYS A 219 5.26 -7.48 27.47
N ILE A 220 5.65 -6.86 26.36
CA ILE A 220 4.79 -6.45 25.26
C ILE A 220 5.48 -6.84 23.96
N GLU A 221 4.82 -7.71 23.20
CA GLU A 221 5.32 -8.20 21.93
C GLU A 221 5.15 -7.14 20.83
N TYR A 222 6.12 -7.09 19.92
CA TYR A 222 6.00 -6.39 18.64
C TYR A 222 6.36 -7.38 17.55
N ILE A 223 5.36 -7.82 16.79
CA ILE A 223 5.52 -8.77 15.69
C ILE A 223 5.46 -8.00 14.38
N GLU A 224 6.53 -8.08 13.58
CA GLU A 224 6.64 -7.48 12.26
C GLU A 224 6.60 -8.56 11.17
N ASP A 225 5.99 -8.26 10.03
CA ASP A 225 5.99 -9.13 8.85
C ASP A 225 7.14 -8.78 7.91
N TYR A 226 8.27 -9.47 8.08
CA TYR A 226 9.47 -9.24 7.29
C TYR A 226 9.32 -9.67 5.81
N SER A 227 8.24 -10.37 5.42
CA SER A 227 7.96 -10.66 4.01
C SER A 227 7.57 -9.41 3.20
N GLN A 228 7.20 -8.32 3.88
CA GLN A 228 6.86 -7.05 3.22
C GLN A 228 8.08 -6.32 2.64
N TYR A 229 9.30 -6.66 3.06
CA TYR A 229 10.53 -6.00 2.61
C TYR A 229 11.06 -6.54 1.27
N ILE A 230 10.37 -7.52 0.65
CA ILE A 230 10.71 -8.03 -0.68
C ILE A 230 10.34 -6.97 -1.72
N PRO A 231 11.31 -6.42 -2.50
CA PRO A 231 11.00 -5.48 -3.58
C PRO A 231 10.08 -6.12 -4.63
N ARG A 232 9.06 -5.37 -5.07
CA ARG A 232 8.06 -5.81 -6.07
C ARG A 232 7.88 -4.74 -7.14
N GLY A 233 7.28 -5.11 -8.27
CA GLY A 233 6.99 -4.18 -9.36
C GLY A 233 8.25 -3.46 -9.87
N HIS A 234 8.17 -2.15 -10.05
CA HIS A 234 9.29 -1.35 -10.57
C HIS A 234 10.49 -1.26 -9.62
N TYR A 235 10.34 -1.57 -8.34
CA TYR A 235 11.45 -1.58 -7.38
C TYR A 235 12.46 -2.71 -7.61
N THR A 236 12.13 -3.69 -8.46
CA THR A 236 13.03 -4.78 -8.86
C THR A 236 14.00 -4.39 -9.99
N ARG A 237 13.86 -3.19 -10.56
CA ARG A 237 14.60 -2.77 -11.77
C ARG A 237 16.09 -2.53 -11.55
N ASN A 238 16.50 -2.10 -10.36
CA ASN A 238 17.91 -1.87 -10.00
C ASN A 238 18.08 -1.74 -8.48
N ASP A 239 19.34 -1.79 -8.03
CA ASP A 239 19.70 -1.73 -6.60
C ASP A 239 19.31 -0.41 -5.93
N THR A 240 19.29 0.70 -6.68
CA THR A 240 18.89 2.02 -6.17
C THR A 240 17.43 2.04 -5.75
N LEU A 241 16.54 1.56 -6.61
CA LEU A 241 15.10 1.45 -6.30
C LEU A 241 14.85 0.37 -5.25
N SER A 242 15.61 -0.73 -5.28
CA SER A 242 15.50 -1.81 -4.30
C SER A 242 15.86 -1.37 -2.88
N SER A 243 16.94 -0.60 -2.73
CA SER A 243 17.39 -0.04 -1.43
C SER A 243 16.46 1.08 -0.94
N TYR A 244 16.02 1.97 -1.83
CA TYR A 244 15.00 2.97 -1.53
C TYR A 244 13.70 2.33 -1.02
N PHE A 245 13.20 1.32 -1.72
CA PHE A 245 12.02 0.57 -1.32
C PHE A 245 12.16 0.03 0.10
N ARG A 246 13.25 -0.69 0.41
CA ARG A 246 13.44 -1.27 1.76
C ARG A 246 13.48 -0.21 2.86
N SER A 247 14.16 0.92 2.62
CA SER A 247 14.19 2.02 3.60
C SER A 247 12.82 2.67 3.78
N MET A 248 12.07 2.93 2.70
CA MET A 248 10.71 3.48 2.81
C MET A 248 9.72 2.48 3.41
N MET A 249 9.86 1.19 3.11
CA MET A 249 9.07 0.13 3.73
C MET A 249 9.31 0.06 5.24
N TRP A 250 10.56 0.17 5.70
CA TRP A 250 10.86 0.26 7.13
C TRP A 250 10.14 1.45 7.78
N TYR A 251 10.18 2.62 7.16
CA TYR A 251 9.46 3.80 7.67
C TYR A 251 7.94 3.62 7.67
N GLY A 252 7.36 3.03 6.62
CA GLY A 252 5.92 2.83 6.50
C GLY A 252 5.36 1.64 7.29
N ARG A 253 6.20 0.72 7.76
CA ARG A 253 5.77 -0.49 8.48
C ARG A 253 5.91 -0.41 9.99
N MET A 254 6.94 0.29 10.46
CA MET A 254 7.24 0.36 11.88
C MET A 254 6.41 1.45 12.54
N THR A 255 5.52 1.04 13.45
CA THR A 255 4.55 1.92 14.10
C THR A 255 4.96 2.22 15.54
N PHE A 256 4.92 3.49 15.93
CA PHE A 256 5.02 3.91 17.33
C PHE A 256 3.61 3.94 17.96
N ARG A 257 3.20 2.82 18.57
CA ARG A 257 1.81 2.62 19.02
C ARG A 257 1.54 3.43 20.29
N LEU A 258 0.43 4.17 20.31
CA LEU A 258 -0.02 4.89 21.50
C LEU A 258 -0.45 3.94 22.62
N GLU A 259 -1.19 2.88 22.26
CA GLU A 259 -1.77 1.91 23.19
C GLU A 259 -1.53 0.48 22.67
N PRO A 260 -0.31 -0.08 22.82
CA PRO A 260 -0.01 -1.45 22.40
C PRO A 260 -0.98 -2.51 22.97
N ASP A 261 -1.38 -2.34 24.23
CA ASP A 261 -2.51 -3.03 24.87
C ASP A 261 -2.99 -2.24 26.11
N THR A 262 -4.05 -2.72 26.76
CA THR A 262 -4.69 -2.07 27.92
C THR A 262 -4.05 -2.40 29.27
N SER A 263 -2.99 -3.22 29.29
CA SER A 263 -2.28 -3.58 30.51
C SER A 263 -1.39 -2.42 31.00
N ALA A 264 -0.99 -2.44 32.27
CA ALA A 264 -0.03 -1.46 32.78
C ALA A 264 1.31 -1.49 32.03
N ALA A 265 1.70 -2.66 31.51
CA ALA A 265 2.91 -2.78 30.68
C ALA A 265 2.70 -2.20 29.27
N GLY A 266 1.52 -2.38 28.68
CA GLY A 266 1.15 -1.79 27.39
C GLY A 266 1.09 -0.28 27.45
N ILE A 267 0.43 0.29 28.46
CA ILE A 267 0.41 1.75 28.68
C ILE A 267 1.83 2.31 28.83
N GLN A 268 2.69 1.64 29.59
CA GLN A 268 4.07 2.08 29.75
C GLN A 268 4.84 1.97 28.42
N LYS A 269 4.63 0.91 27.65
CA LYS A 269 5.25 0.72 26.34
C LYS A 269 4.79 1.76 25.33
N GLY A 270 3.51 2.11 25.35
CA GLY A 270 2.95 3.17 24.51
C GLY A 270 3.55 4.54 24.81
N ARG A 271 3.80 4.84 26.10
CA ARG A 271 4.54 6.06 26.49
C ARG A 271 5.98 6.05 25.98
N GLU A 272 6.66 4.91 26.01
CA GLU A 272 8.02 4.77 25.46
C GLU A 272 8.03 4.96 23.93
N GLU A 273 7.09 4.34 23.20
CA GLU A 273 6.96 4.50 21.74
C GLU A 273 6.58 5.94 21.36
N THR A 274 5.64 6.56 22.08
CA THR A 274 5.28 7.97 21.91
C THR A 274 6.47 8.91 22.15
N LEU A 275 7.26 8.65 23.20
CA LEU A 275 8.45 9.45 23.46
C LEU A 275 9.50 9.30 22.36
N GLN A 276 9.69 8.10 21.80
CA GLN A 276 10.57 7.91 20.65
C GLN A 276 10.09 8.73 19.45
N ALA A 277 8.80 8.66 19.13
CA ALA A 277 8.21 9.42 18.03
C ALA A 277 8.43 10.93 18.22
N ILE A 278 8.11 11.47 19.40
CA ILE A 278 8.31 12.90 19.73
C ILE A 278 9.79 13.30 19.61
N LEU A 279 10.72 12.49 20.10
CA LEU A 279 12.14 12.82 20.02
C LEU A 279 12.64 12.83 18.58
N ILE A 280 12.19 11.88 17.75
CA ILE A 280 12.54 11.83 16.32
C ILE A 280 11.93 13.05 15.59
N THR A 281 10.65 13.35 15.81
CA THR A 281 9.98 14.46 15.12
C THR A 281 10.50 15.82 15.54
N LYS A 282 10.77 16.03 16.84
CA LYS A 282 11.45 17.23 17.34
C LYS A 282 12.84 17.37 16.72
N THR A 283 13.62 16.30 16.71
CA THR A 283 14.96 16.31 16.09
C THR A 283 14.87 16.66 14.61
N LEU A 284 13.91 16.09 13.89
CA LEU A 284 13.68 16.40 12.48
C LEU A 284 13.28 17.86 12.26
N ARG A 285 12.43 18.45 13.12
CA ARG A 285 12.03 19.86 13.04
C ARG A 285 13.22 20.82 13.17
N GLU A 286 14.17 20.50 14.03
CA GLU A 286 15.34 21.37 14.31
C GLU A 286 16.52 21.13 13.35
N LEU A 287 16.44 20.06 12.55
CA LEU A 287 17.51 19.63 11.68
C LEU A 287 17.52 20.42 10.36
N THR A 288 18.71 20.63 9.83
CA THR A 288 18.91 21.09 8.46
C THR A 288 19.64 20.03 7.64
N VAL A 289 19.24 19.87 6.39
CA VAL A 289 19.83 18.93 5.43
C VAL A 289 20.29 19.73 4.23
N ASN A 290 21.60 19.75 3.97
CA ASN A 290 22.20 20.50 2.87
C ASN A 290 21.81 21.99 2.82
N GLY A 291 21.56 22.60 3.99
CA GLY A 291 21.19 24.01 4.12
C GLY A 291 19.69 24.31 4.03
N GLU A 292 18.85 23.29 3.86
CA GLU A 292 17.38 23.40 3.89
C GLU A 292 16.83 22.81 5.20
N PRO A 293 15.68 23.28 5.72
CA PRO A 293 14.97 22.60 6.82
C PRO A 293 14.68 21.15 6.47
N ALA A 294 14.92 20.21 7.39
CA ALA A 294 14.73 18.78 7.11
C ALA A 294 13.26 18.42 6.84
N LEU A 295 12.31 19.17 7.43
CA LEU A 295 10.88 19.00 7.14
C LEU A 295 10.54 19.30 5.68
N ASP A 296 11.11 20.34 5.09
CA ASP A 296 10.91 20.66 3.66
C ASP A 296 11.44 19.54 2.75
N VAL A 297 12.57 18.92 3.15
CA VAL A 297 13.13 17.77 2.43
C VAL A 297 12.24 16.53 2.58
N TRP A 298 11.63 16.33 3.75
CA TRP A 298 10.66 15.26 3.97
C TRP A 298 9.37 15.48 3.18
N GLU A 299 8.83 16.69 3.17
CA GLU A 299 7.63 17.08 2.41
C GLU A 299 7.79 16.84 0.92
N ARG A 300 8.99 17.10 0.39
CA ARG A 300 9.34 16.81 -1.01
C ARG A 300 9.24 15.33 -1.36
N ILE A 301 9.30 14.42 -0.38
CA ILE A 301 9.05 12.98 -0.55
C ILE A 301 7.59 12.66 -0.23
N TYR A 302 7.08 13.13 0.90
CA TYR A 302 5.81 12.71 1.46
C TYR A 302 4.61 13.24 0.67
N ASP A 303 4.58 14.51 0.29
CA ASP A 303 3.41 15.10 -0.39
C ASP A 303 3.13 14.44 -1.75
N PRO A 304 4.13 14.21 -2.63
CA PRO A 304 3.91 13.42 -3.82
C PRO A 304 3.49 11.98 -3.49
N THR A 305 4.05 11.38 -2.43
CA THR A 305 3.66 10.03 -2.01
C THR A 305 2.18 9.99 -1.60
N VAL A 306 1.68 11.00 -0.89
CA VAL A 306 0.26 11.12 -0.54
C VAL A 306 -0.60 11.24 -1.78
N PHE A 307 -0.20 12.07 -2.75
CA PHE A 307 -0.92 12.23 -4.00
C PHE A 307 -1.02 10.92 -4.80
N PHE A 308 0.07 10.16 -4.87
CA PHE A 308 0.14 8.95 -5.67
C PHE A 308 -0.40 7.70 -4.96
N VAL A 309 -0.07 7.52 -3.69
CA VAL A 309 -0.27 6.26 -2.94
C VAL A 309 -1.34 6.41 -1.83
N GLY A 310 -1.65 7.64 -1.43
CA GLY A 310 -2.58 7.95 -0.35
C GLY A 310 -1.87 8.31 0.96
N LYS A 311 -2.67 8.81 1.92
CA LYS A 311 -2.19 9.16 3.27
C LYS A 311 -1.84 7.91 4.06
N THR A 312 -0.94 8.06 5.02
CA THR A 312 -0.73 7.02 6.04
C THR A 312 -1.97 6.87 6.94
N ASP A 313 -2.29 5.64 7.31
CA ASP A 313 -3.34 5.31 8.29
C ASP A 313 -2.84 5.44 9.75
N ASP A 314 -1.52 5.57 9.94
CA ASP A 314 -0.86 5.76 11.24
C ASP A 314 -0.62 7.25 11.56
N LEU A 315 -0.34 7.56 12.83
CA LEU A 315 0.11 8.89 13.24
C LEU A 315 1.43 9.24 12.56
N ASN A 316 1.49 10.44 11.99
CA ASN A 316 2.66 10.92 11.26
C ASN A 316 3.38 12.07 11.99
N ILE A 317 4.45 12.58 11.36
CA ILE A 317 5.28 13.66 11.89
C ILE A 317 4.41 14.88 12.29
N TYR A 318 3.45 15.28 11.46
CA TYR A 318 2.62 16.46 11.70
C TYR A 318 1.69 16.29 12.90
N ASP A 319 1.14 15.08 13.11
CA ASP A 319 0.29 14.79 14.26
C ASP A 319 1.08 14.93 15.59
N TYR A 320 2.28 14.35 15.64
CA TYR A 320 3.14 14.46 16.82
C TYR A 320 3.64 15.89 17.05
N LEU A 321 3.96 16.61 15.98
CA LEU A 321 4.39 18.00 16.06
C LEU A 321 3.27 18.93 16.56
N ALA A 322 2.03 18.73 16.10
CA ALA A 322 0.88 19.48 16.58
C ALA A 322 0.64 19.27 18.09
N VAL A 323 0.72 18.02 18.57
CA VAL A 323 0.60 17.71 20.01
C VAL A 323 1.79 18.26 20.79
N PHE A 324 3.00 18.20 20.23
CA PHE A 324 4.18 18.77 20.86
C PHE A 324 4.00 20.29 21.10
N ASP A 325 3.51 21.02 20.10
CA ASP A 325 3.26 22.46 20.19
C ASP A 325 2.18 22.81 21.22
N GLU A 326 1.12 22.00 21.31
CA GLU A 326 0.05 22.19 22.28
C GLU A 326 0.56 22.02 23.73
N VAL A 327 1.43 21.05 23.98
CA VAL A 327 1.90 20.69 25.32
C VAL A 327 3.11 21.51 25.77
N TYR A 328 4.07 21.71 24.89
CA TYR A 328 5.38 22.29 25.22
C TYR A 328 5.56 23.72 24.66
N GLY A 329 4.70 24.16 23.74
CA GLY A 329 4.89 25.40 22.99
C GLY A 329 5.67 25.18 21.69
N THR A 330 5.77 26.24 20.90
CA THR A 330 6.43 26.24 19.58
C THR A 330 7.94 26.55 19.65
N ASP A 331 8.44 26.89 20.85
CA ASP A 331 9.82 27.31 21.12
C ASP A 331 10.73 26.18 21.61
#